data_AF-A0A0P9EC96-F1
#
_entry.id   AF-A0A0P9EC96-F1
#
_cell.length_a   1.000
_cell.length_b   1.000
_cell.length_c   1.000
_cell.angle_alpha   90.00
_cell.angle_beta   90.00
_cell.angle_gamma   90.00
#
_symmetry.space_group_name_H-M   'P 1'
#
loop_
_entity.id
_entity.type
_entity.pdbx_description
1 polymer ?
#
loop_
_entity_poly.entity_id
_entity_poly.type
_entity_poly.pdbx_seq_one_letter_code
_entity_poly.pdbx_strand_id
1 'polypeptide(L)'
;MSCEIPCTFASLTITNITCTATEGRASGFRLSGGVNNTFTDVHINNILKSAGEHAYGVHIRGCENAKFTLSDITGARIGVYVEDLLKTEGWADNFYATGIVIRFSNIYGNTEWGILNNVEIPVDARLNWWGRPSGPYHPTLNPWGKGDPVSDNVKFKPWLPLPVPT
;
A
#
# COMPACT_ATOMS: atom_id res chain seq x y z
N MET A 1 -4.49 -18.36 17.21
CA MET A 1 -3.86 -17.34 18.09
C MET A 1 -3.45 -16.20 17.17
N SER A 2 -4.42 -15.36 16.83
CA SER A 2 -4.22 -14.13 16.06
C SER A 2 -3.35 -13.17 16.87
N CYS A 3 -2.53 -12.38 16.20
CA CYS A 3 -1.74 -11.36 16.85
C CYS A 3 -2.70 -10.29 17.42
N GLU A 4 -3.00 -10.33 18.71
CA GLU A 4 -3.99 -9.43 19.37
C GLU A 4 -3.40 -8.10 19.86
N ILE A 5 -2.08 -7.88 19.73
CA ILE A 5 -1.47 -6.61 20.15
C ILE A 5 -1.32 -5.72 18.91
N PRO A 6 -2.08 -4.61 18.80
CA PRO A 6 -1.90 -3.68 17.71
C PRO A 6 -0.51 -3.03 17.81
N CYS A 7 0.23 -3.04 16.72
CA CYS A 7 1.50 -2.33 16.64
C CYS A 7 1.25 -0.89 16.19
N THR A 8 1.94 0.05 16.86
CA THR A 8 2.00 1.46 16.43
C THR A 8 3.45 1.83 16.19
N PHE A 9 3.75 2.35 15.00
CA PHE A 9 5.05 2.89 14.67
C PHE A 9 4.89 4.33 14.19
N ALA A 10 5.84 5.18 14.60
CA ALA A 10 5.95 6.57 14.19
C ALA A 10 7.40 6.88 13.79
N SER A 11 7.58 7.72 12.77
CA SER A 11 8.89 8.22 12.32
C SER A 11 9.87 7.11 11.94
N LEU A 12 9.46 6.28 10.99
CA LEU A 12 10.25 5.15 10.50
C LEU A 12 10.67 5.38 9.04
N THR A 13 11.96 5.25 8.74
CA THR A 13 12.47 5.22 7.36
C THR A 13 12.89 3.80 6.99
N ILE A 14 12.33 3.28 5.90
CA ILE A 14 12.68 2.00 5.29
C ILE A 14 13.11 2.27 3.85
N THR A 15 14.36 1.94 3.52
CA THR A 15 14.91 2.20 2.19
C THR A 15 15.89 1.12 1.76
N ASN A 16 16.11 1.02 0.44
CA ASN A 16 17.15 0.19 -0.18
C ASN A 16 16.97 -1.31 0.07
N ILE A 17 15.72 -1.81 0.06
CA ILE A 17 15.45 -3.24 0.14
C ILE A 17 15.46 -3.82 -1.27
N THR A 18 16.41 -4.72 -1.53
CA THR A 18 16.53 -5.42 -2.82
C THR A 18 16.45 -6.93 -2.64
N CYS A 19 15.55 -7.58 -3.38
CA CYS A 19 15.53 -9.03 -3.53
C CYS A 19 16.19 -9.43 -4.86
N THR A 20 17.29 -10.17 -4.79
CA THR A 20 18.03 -10.64 -5.99
C THR A 20 17.72 -12.08 -6.38
N ALA A 21 17.00 -12.82 -5.54
CA ALA A 21 16.58 -14.18 -5.82
C ALA A 21 15.57 -14.21 -6.97
N THR A 22 15.64 -15.27 -7.79
CA THR A 22 14.69 -15.53 -8.88
C THR A 22 13.27 -15.70 -8.33
N GLU A 23 13.12 -16.46 -7.25
CA GLU A 23 11.89 -16.60 -6.49
C GLU A 23 11.96 -15.78 -5.20
N GLY A 24 10.84 -15.17 -4.80
CA GLY A 24 10.75 -14.36 -3.59
C GLY A 24 10.21 -12.96 -3.85
N ARG A 25 10.31 -12.08 -2.85
CA ARG A 25 9.72 -10.74 -2.89
C ARG A 25 10.51 -9.75 -2.06
N ALA A 26 10.50 -8.49 -2.48
CA ALA A 26 10.94 -7.36 -1.69
C ALA A 26 9.71 -6.64 -1.14
N SER A 27 9.69 -6.39 0.17
CA SER A 27 8.63 -5.62 0.82
C SER A 27 9.26 -4.63 1.79
N GLY A 28 8.91 -3.35 1.67
CA GLY A 28 9.24 -2.34 2.68
C GLY A 28 8.58 -2.71 4.00
N PHE A 29 7.28 -2.94 3.94
CA PHE A 29 6.47 -3.33 5.07
C PHE A 29 5.50 -4.45 4.70
N ARG A 30 5.39 -5.50 5.53
CA ARG A 30 4.39 -6.56 5.34
C ARG A 30 3.57 -6.79 6.60
N LEU A 31 2.25 -6.75 6.43
CA LEU A 31 1.27 -7.18 7.42
C LEU A 31 0.59 -8.46 6.96
N SER A 32 0.33 -9.38 7.88
CA SER A 32 -0.37 -10.63 7.60
C SER A 32 -1.23 -11.03 8.78
N GLY A 33 -2.55 -11.07 8.61
CA GLY A 33 -3.50 -11.43 9.68
C GLY A 33 -3.57 -10.44 10.85
N GLY A 34 -3.10 -9.20 10.66
CA GLY A 34 -3.02 -8.19 11.72
C GLY A 34 -4.28 -7.34 11.80
N VAL A 35 -4.65 -6.92 13.01
CA VAL A 35 -5.85 -6.10 13.27
C VAL A 35 -5.45 -4.77 13.92
N ASN A 36 -6.09 -3.66 13.53
CA ASN A 36 -5.97 -2.33 14.15
C ASN A 36 -4.55 -1.73 14.18
N ASN A 37 -3.69 -2.10 13.23
CA ASN A 37 -2.33 -1.56 13.15
C ASN A 37 -2.33 -0.13 12.60
N THR A 38 -1.58 0.77 13.24
CA THR A 38 -1.49 2.18 12.83
C THR A 38 -0.05 2.59 12.58
N PHE A 39 0.16 3.22 11.42
CA PHE A 39 1.45 3.68 10.93
C PHE A 39 1.32 5.15 10.61
N THR A 40 2.14 5.97 11.26
CA THR A 40 2.20 7.40 10.99
C THR A 40 3.63 7.76 10.66
N ASP A 41 3.86 8.67 9.72
CA ASP A 41 5.21 9.16 9.45
C ASP A 41 6.17 8.02 9.07
N VAL A 42 5.75 7.22 8.09
CA VAL A 42 6.51 6.09 7.57
C VAL A 42 6.95 6.41 6.15
N HIS A 43 8.26 6.44 5.92
CA HIS A 43 8.85 6.72 4.61
C HIS A 43 9.45 5.45 4.02
N ILE A 44 8.87 4.97 2.94
CA ILE A 44 9.26 3.78 2.21
C ILE A 44 9.69 4.18 0.81
N ASN A 45 10.94 3.88 0.46
CA ASN A 45 11.46 4.16 -0.87
C ASN A 45 12.45 3.09 -1.35
N ASN A 46 12.65 3.01 -2.67
CA ASN A 46 13.64 2.16 -3.30
C ASN A 46 13.50 0.67 -2.91
N ILE A 47 12.32 0.10 -3.21
CA ILE A 47 12.02 -1.31 -3.00
C ILE A 47 12.10 -2.02 -4.35
N LEU A 48 13.17 -2.78 -4.55
CA LEU A 48 13.53 -3.33 -5.85
C LEU A 48 13.55 -4.85 -5.84
N LYS A 49 13.21 -5.44 -6.99
CA LYS A 49 13.43 -6.85 -7.29
C LYS A 49 14.10 -6.95 -8.66
N SER A 50 15.24 -7.64 -8.73
CA SER A 50 16.07 -7.68 -9.95
C SER A 50 15.51 -8.60 -11.03
N ALA A 51 14.62 -9.53 -10.68
CA ALA A 51 13.87 -10.39 -11.59
C ALA A 51 12.56 -10.86 -10.92
N GLY A 52 11.42 -10.69 -11.59
CA GLY A 52 10.08 -11.09 -11.12
C GLY A 52 9.20 -9.93 -10.64
N GLU A 53 7.93 -10.23 -10.35
CA GLU A 53 6.88 -9.22 -10.19
C GLU A 53 6.67 -8.75 -8.74
N HIS A 54 7.36 -9.23 -7.71
CA HIS A 54 6.94 -8.95 -6.32
C HIS A 54 7.82 -7.91 -5.60
N ALA A 55 7.62 -6.63 -5.90
CA ALA A 55 8.28 -5.49 -5.23
C ALA A 55 7.22 -4.49 -4.70
N TYR A 56 7.02 -4.52 -3.38
CA TYR A 56 5.91 -3.82 -2.71
C TYR A 56 6.42 -2.81 -1.68
N GLY A 57 5.93 -1.57 -1.73
CA GLY A 57 6.17 -0.62 -0.64
C GLY A 57 5.55 -1.16 0.65
N VAL A 58 4.23 -1.31 0.64
CA VAL A 58 3.42 -1.89 1.71
C VAL A 58 2.63 -3.08 1.17
N HIS A 59 2.77 -4.25 1.80
CA HIS A 59 2.01 -5.45 1.48
C HIS A 59 1.07 -5.80 2.63
N ILE A 60 -0.23 -5.63 2.42
CA ILE A 60 -1.29 -5.90 3.40
C ILE A 60 -2.01 -7.18 3.02
N ARG A 61 -1.92 -8.21 3.85
CA ARG A 61 -2.56 -9.52 3.59
C ARG A 61 -3.53 -9.87 4.70
N GLY A 62 -4.82 -9.99 4.38
CA GLY A 62 -5.85 -10.40 5.33
C GLY A 62 -5.80 -9.61 6.64
N CYS A 63 -5.66 -8.29 6.55
CA CYS A 63 -5.56 -7.42 7.72
C CYS A 63 -6.82 -6.59 7.88
N GLU A 64 -7.18 -6.31 9.12
CA GLU A 64 -8.35 -5.50 9.45
C GLU A 64 -7.92 -4.17 10.04
N ASN A 65 -8.55 -3.08 9.59
CA ASN A 65 -8.39 -1.73 10.16
C ASN A 65 -6.94 -1.22 10.17
N ALA A 66 -6.12 -1.60 9.19
CA ALA A 66 -4.77 -1.04 9.06
C ALA A 66 -4.84 0.41 8.56
N LYS A 67 -4.08 1.30 9.22
CA LYS A 67 -4.08 2.74 8.94
C LYS A 67 -2.68 3.26 8.65
N PHE A 68 -2.54 4.00 7.55
CA PHE A 68 -1.32 4.72 7.19
C PHE A 68 -1.64 6.22 7.04
N THR A 69 -0.89 7.07 7.73
CA THR A 69 -1.03 8.52 7.63
C THR A 69 0.31 9.23 7.60
N LEU A 70 0.38 10.41 6.97
CA LEU A 70 1.60 11.22 6.91
C LEU A 70 2.81 10.43 6.39
N SER A 71 2.60 9.51 5.46
CA SER A 71 3.63 8.56 5.01
C SER A 71 4.05 8.84 3.57
N ASP A 72 5.29 8.52 3.23
CA ASP A 72 5.78 8.50 1.85
C ASP A 72 5.92 7.06 1.37
N ILE A 73 5.27 6.72 0.27
CA ILE A 73 5.32 5.39 -0.33
C ILE A 73 5.70 5.53 -1.80
N THR A 74 6.98 5.31 -2.10
CA THR A 74 7.56 5.59 -3.42
C THR A 74 8.57 4.52 -3.84
N GLY A 75 8.97 4.53 -5.11
CA GLY A 75 10.09 3.73 -5.61
C GLY A 75 9.91 2.22 -5.45
N ALA A 76 8.67 1.73 -5.46
CA ALA A 76 8.32 0.31 -5.55
C ALA A 76 7.64 0.02 -6.89
N ARG A 77 7.44 -1.26 -7.25
CA ARG A 77 6.56 -1.59 -8.39
C ARG A 77 5.11 -1.27 -8.05
N ILE A 78 4.67 -1.76 -6.89
CA ILE A 78 3.38 -1.42 -6.31
C ILE A 78 3.63 -0.70 -4.99
N GLY A 79 3.10 0.52 -4.85
CA GLY A 79 3.20 1.29 -3.61
C GLY A 79 2.51 0.56 -2.46
N VAL A 80 1.21 0.30 -2.60
CA VAL A 80 0.43 -0.51 -1.64
C VAL A 80 -0.27 -1.65 -2.36
N TYR A 81 0.00 -2.88 -1.93
CA TYR A 81 -0.68 -4.09 -2.41
C TYR A 81 -1.56 -4.67 -1.29
N VAL A 82 -2.85 -4.85 -1.58
CA VAL A 82 -3.84 -5.39 -0.64
C VAL A 82 -4.42 -6.69 -1.21
N GLU A 83 -4.40 -7.75 -0.40
CA GLU A 83 -5.01 -9.05 -0.74
C GLU A 83 -5.54 -9.75 0.51
N ASP A 84 -6.40 -10.74 0.32
CA ASP A 84 -6.81 -11.65 1.40
C ASP A 84 -5.69 -12.63 1.75
N LEU A 85 -5.78 -13.22 2.94
CA LEU A 85 -4.90 -14.30 3.38
C LEU A 85 -5.75 -15.55 3.60
N LEU A 86 -5.79 -16.42 2.60
CA LEU A 86 -6.67 -17.58 2.60
C LEU A 86 -5.98 -18.83 3.18
N LYS A 87 -6.77 -19.71 3.78
CA LYS A 87 -6.36 -20.98 4.39
C LYS A 87 -5.53 -21.88 3.45
N THR A 88 -5.78 -21.81 2.14
CA THR A 88 -5.05 -22.57 1.11
C THR A 88 -3.55 -22.25 1.09
N GLU A 89 -3.12 -21.17 1.74
CA GLU A 89 -1.71 -20.81 1.92
C GLU A 89 -1.08 -21.36 3.22
N GLY A 90 -1.72 -22.32 3.89
CA GLY A 90 -1.16 -23.00 5.07
C GLY A 90 -1.49 -22.35 6.43
N TRP A 91 -2.47 -21.45 6.47
CA TRP A 91 -2.95 -20.81 7.71
C TRP A 91 -4.15 -21.57 8.30
N ALA A 92 -4.43 -21.41 9.60
CA ALA A 92 -5.54 -22.11 10.25
C ALA A 92 -6.92 -21.67 9.71
N ASP A 93 -7.04 -20.37 9.42
CA ASP A 93 -8.28 -19.68 9.06
C ASP A 93 -8.08 -18.75 7.85
N ASN A 94 -9.19 -18.31 7.25
CA ASN A 94 -9.18 -17.22 6.28
C ASN A 94 -9.15 -15.88 7.03
N PHE A 95 -8.28 -14.97 6.60
CA PHE A 95 -8.27 -13.59 7.06
C PHE A 95 -8.54 -12.67 5.87
N TYR A 96 -9.54 -11.80 6.02
CA TYR A 96 -9.97 -10.90 4.95
C TYR A 96 -9.40 -9.50 5.16
N ALA A 97 -9.01 -8.84 4.07
CA ALA A 97 -8.56 -7.46 4.15
C ALA A 97 -9.77 -6.52 4.20
N THR A 98 -9.93 -5.79 5.29
CA THR A 98 -11.07 -4.87 5.49
C THR A 98 -10.67 -3.64 6.31
N GLY A 99 -11.38 -2.52 6.11
CA GLY A 99 -11.15 -1.30 6.89
C GLY A 99 -9.79 -0.65 6.63
N ILE A 100 -9.16 -0.91 5.48
CA ILE A 100 -7.85 -0.36 5.13
C ILE A 100 -7.98 1.13 4.79
N VAL A 101 -7.18 1.95 5.46
CA VAL A 101 -7.19 3.41 5.30
C VAL A 101 -5.77 3.92 5.08
N ILE A 102 -5.53 4.61 3.97
CA ILE A 102 -4.31 5.38 3.72
C ILE A 102 -4.74 6.81 3.42
N ARG A 103 -4.37 7.80 4.23
CA ARG A 103 -4.77 9.20 4.01
C ARG A 103 -3.68 10.17 4.44
N PHE A 104 -3.71 11.38 3.88
CA PHE A 104 -2.73 12.41 4.18
C PHE A 104 -1.30 11.91 3.96
N SER A 105 -1.09 11.11 2.91
CA SER A 105 0.17 10.51 2.55
C SER A 105 0.54 10.85 1.10
N ASN A 106 1.80 10.65 0.75
CA ASN A 106 2.32 10.79 -0.60
C ASN A 106 2.55 9.39 -1.19
N ILE A 107 1.88 9.08 -2.30
CA ILE A 107 2.00 7.81 -3.01
C ILE A 107 2.37 8.12 -4.45
N TYR A 108 3.66 8.05 -4.78
CA TYR A 108 4.15 8.54 -6.07
C TYR A 108 5.41 7.82 -6.53
N GLY A 109 5.67 7.82 -7.84
CA GLY A 109 6.91 7.27 -8.38
C GLY A 109 7.00 5.75 -8.24
N ASN A 110 5.86 5.07 -8.08
CA ASN A 110 5.75 3.62 -8.19
C ASN A 110 5.56 3.23 -9.66
N THR A 111 6.18 2.15 -10.09
CA THR A 111 6.33 1.89 -11.53
C THR A 111 5.11 1.26 -12.19
N GLU A 112 4.21 0.63 -11.43
CA GLU A 112 3.01 -0.01 -11.98
C GLU A 112 1.72 0.42 -11.31
N TRP A 113 1.67 0.43 -9.98
CA TRP A 113 0.48 0.85 -9.22
C TRP A 113 0.87 1.68 -8.01
N GLY A 114 0.17 2.79 -7.78
CA GLY A 114 0.19 3.46 -6.49
C GLY A 114 -0.49 2.59 -5.44
N ILE A 115 -1.71 2.14 -5.73
CA ILE A 115 -2.44 1.14 -4.95
C ILE A 115 -3.05 0.09 -5.88
N LEU A 116 -2.71 -1.17 -5.65
CA LEU A 116 -3.40 -2.33 -6.21
C LEU A 116 -4.21 -3.00 -5.10
N ASN A 117 -5.54 -2.90 -5.21
CA ASN A 117 -6.48 -3.60 -4.35
C ASN A 117 -6.98 -4.86 -5.06
N ASN A 118 -6.55 -6.02 -4.57
CA ASN A 118 -6.97 -7.33 -5.08
C ASN A 118 -8.04 -7.98 -4.19
N VAL A 119 -8.83 -7.15 -3.50
CA VAL A 119 -10.03 -7.60 -2.77
C VAL A 119 -11.26 -6.80 -3.20
N GLU A 120 -12.45 -7.32 -2.90
CA GLU A 120 -13.72 -6.65 -3.22
C GLU A 120 -14.00 -5.45 -2.29
N ILE A 121 -13.45 -5.48 -1.07
CA ILE A 121 -13.69 -4.44 -0.08
C ILE A 121 -12.90 -3.17 -0.45
N PRO A 122 -13.54 -1.99 -0.53
CA PRO A 122 -12.84 -0.79 -0.94
C PRO A 122 -11.80 -0.30 0.06
N VAL A 123 -10.60 0.03 -0.43
CA VAL A 123 -9.57 0.76 0.32
C VAL A 123 -9.92 2.26 0.34
N ASP A 124 -9.84 2.89 1.51
CA ASP A 124 -10.01 4.34 1.63
C ASP A 124 -8.67 5.05 1.44
N ALA A 125 -8.45 5.56 0.23
CA ALA A 125 -7.22 6.24 -0.20
C ALA A 125 -7.44 7.72 -0.50
N ARG A 126 -8.43 8.35 0.14
CA ARG A 126 -8.76 9.76 -0.07
C ARG A 126 -7.72 10.66 0.59
N LEU A 127 -7.61 11.89 0.11
CA LEU A 127 -6.73 12.92 0.69
C LEU A 127 -5.24 12.51 0.67
N ASN A 128 -4.82 11.80 -0.38
CA ASN A 128 -3.40 11.55 -0.66
C ASN A 128 -2.93 12.37 -1.86
N TRP A 129 -1.62 12.62 -1.94
CA TRP A 129 -0.98 13.14 -3.15
C TRP A 129 -0.41 11.99 -3.98
N TRP A 130 -0.61 12.06 -5.30
CA TRP A 130 -0.33 10.95 -6.22
C TRP A 130 0.83 11.23 -7.19
N GLY A 131 1.72 12.16 -6.85
CA GLY A 131 2.83 12.57 -7.72
C GLY A 131 2.46 13.65 -8.75
N ARG A 132 1.17 13.91 -8.97
CA ARG A 132 0.66 14.96 -9.89
C ARG A 132 -0.60 15.63 -9.35
N PRO A 133 -0.80 16.94 -9.60
CA PRO A 133 -2.03 17.65 -9.21
C PRO A 133 -3.31 17.08 -9.83
N SER A 134 -3.20 16.43 -11.00
CA SER A 134 -4.31 15.75 -11.69
C SER A 134 -4.85 14.52 -10.94
N GLY A 135 -4.19 14.08 -9.86
CA GLY A 135 -4.53 12.87 -9.14
C GLY A 135 -4.07 11.59 -9.85
N PRO A 136 -4.45 10.42 -9.29
CA PRO A 136 -4.05 9.13 -9.81
C PRO A 136 -4.78 8.80 -11.10
N TYR A 137 -4.16 8.05 -12.00
CA TYR A 137 -4.87 7.51 -13.15
C TYR A 137 -5.87 6.43 -12.71
N HIS A 138 -7.09 6.49 -13.24
CA HIS A 138 -8.06 5.40 -13.19
C HIS A 138 -8.89 5.40 -14.48
N PRO A 139 -9.04 4.28 -15.21
CA PRO A 139 -9.63 4.27 -16.55
C PRO A 139 -11.02 4.92 -16.66
N THR A 140 -11.91 4.65 -15.72
CA THR A 140 -13.29 5.19 -15.72
C THR A 140 -13.47 6.40 -14.80
N LEU A 141 -12.86 6.40 -13.61
CA LEU A 141 -13.09 7.41 -12.58
C LEU A 141 -12.15 8.63 -12.70
N ASN A 142 -10.97 8.51 -13.32
CA ASN A 142 -10.05 9.64 -13.56
C ASN A 142 -9.14 9.36 -14.78
N PRO A 143 -9.68 9.25 -16.00
CA PRO A 143 -8.93 8.84 -17.20
C PRO A 143 -7.81 9.80 -17.59
N TRP A 144 -7.87 11.04 -17.11
CA TRP A 144 -6.86 12.08 -17.38
C TRP A 144 -5.87 12.28 -16.23
N GLY A 145 -5.99 11.48 -15.16
CA GLY A 145 -5.02 11.46 -14.07
C GLY A 145 -3.65 11.04 -14.60
N LYS A 146 -2.60 11.78 -14.23
CA LYS A 146 -1.20 11.52 -14.59
C LYS A 146 -0.33 11.07 -13.42
N GLY A 147 -0.92 10.97 -12.22
CA GLY A 147 -0.27 10.40 -11.05
C GLY A 147 -0.25 8.87 -11.09
N ASP A 148 0.38 8.27 -10.09
CA ASP A 148 0.45 6.81 -9.96
C ASP A 148 -0.95 6.18 -10.06
N PRO A 149 -1.14 5.13 -10.86
CA PRO A 149 -2.46 4.59 -11.12
C PRO A 149 -3.00 3.81 -9.91
N VAL A 150 -4.33 3.69 -9.86
CA VAL A 150 -5.03 2.89 -8.86
C VAL A 150 -5.98 1.90 -9.52
N SER A 151 -6.10 0.72 -8.92
CA SER A 151 -7.05 -0.31 -9.36
C SER A 151 -8.50 0.07 -9.03
N ASP A 152 -9.42 -0.79 -9.46
CA ASP A 152 -10.79 -0.78 -8.94
C ASP A 152 -10.81 -0.98 -7.42
N ASN A 153 -11.93 -0.61 -6.78
CA ASN A 153 -12.12 -0.66 -5.34
C ASN A 153 -11.12 0.19 -4.52
N VAL A 154 -10.57 1.25 -5.12
CA VAL A 154 -9.77 2.27 -4.40
C VAL A 154 -10.55 3.58 -4.38
N LYS A 155 -10.91 4.07 -3.19
CA LYS A 155 -11.57 5.37 -3.02
C LYS A 155 -10.49 6.46 -2.97
N PHE A 156 -10.18 7.08 -4.11
CA PHE A 156 -9.11 8.09 -4.20
C PHE A 156 -9.61 9.55 -4.32
N LYS A 157 -10.92 9.77 -4.43
CA LYS A 157 -11.54 11.11 -4.49
C LYS A 157 -12.11 11.54 -3.13
N PRO A 158 -11.82 12.76 -2.63
CA PRO A 158 -10.90 13.75 -3.20
C PRO A 158 -9.42 13.33 -3.02
N TRP A 159 -8.53 13.86 -3.86
CA TRP A 159 -7.06 13.77 -3.70
C TRP A 159 -6.46 15.15 -3.40
N LEU A 160 -5.19 15.20 -2.99
CA LEU A 160 -4.46 16.43 -2.71
C LEU A 160 -3.73 16.95 -3.98
N PRO A 161 -3.76 18.26 -4.27
CA PRO A 161 -3.09 18.83 -5.44
C PRO A 161 -1.57 18.99 -5.25
N LEU A 162 -1.10 19.00 -4.00
CA LEU A 162 0.29 19.17 -3.61
C LEU A 162 0.71 18.06 -2.64
N PRO A 163 2.02 17.74 -2.57
CA PRO A 163 2.55 16.82 -1.58
C PRO A 163 2.18 17.24 -0.16
N VAL A 164 1.95 16.24 0.69
CA VAL A 164 1.86 16.42 2.15
C VAL A 164 3.28 16.62 2.69
N PRO A 165 3.51 17.60 3.58
CA PRO A 165 4.74 17.64 4.36
C PRO A 165 4.77 16.43 5.29
N THR A 166 5.71 15.54 5.04
CA THR A 166 5.96 14.30 5.75
C THR A 166 7.38 14.35 6.30
#